data_AF-A0A6N7GM11-F1
#
_entry.id   AF-A0A6N7GM11-F1
#
_cell.length_a   1.000
_cell.length_b   1.000
_cell.length_c   1.000
_cell.angle_alpha   90.00
_cell.angle_beta   90.00
_cell.angle_gamma   90.00
#
_symmetry.space_group_name_H-M   'P 1'
#
loop_
_entity.id
_entity.type
_entity.pdbx_description
1 polymer ?
#
loop_
_entity_poly.entity_id
_entity_poly.type
_entity_poly.pdbx_seq_one_letter_code
_entity_poly.pdbx_strand_id
1 'polypeptide(L)'
;MHAGLIGFGLVMLYPLLWMLTSSVKPTDLIFREPGLLPTTLRPSNYLDGWTSLPRPFHHYIFNSMVIVAGAVVGNLLACSMAAYAFARLSFTGRRTFFAVMLATIMLPIHVVIVPQYILFNNLGWINTFYPLIVPKFLATDAF
;
A
#
# COMPACT_ATOMS: atom_id res chain seq x y z
N MET A 1 10.30 -31.16 12.70
CA MET A 1 9.93 -30.21 11.63
C MET A 1 8.79 -29.28 12.06
N HIS A 2 7.65 -29.80 12.51
CA HIS A 2 6.48 -28.99 12.94
C HIS A 2 6.74 -28.03 14.13
N ALA A 3 7.51 -28.43 15.14
CA ALA A 3 7.84 -27.57 16.27
C ALA A 3 8.68 -26.32 15.88
N GLY A 4 9.53 -26.45 14.85
CA GLY A 4 10.32 -25.32 14.32
C GLY A 4 9.45 -24.30 13.57
N LEU A 5 8.47 -24.79 12.80
CA LEU A 5 7.46 -23.95 12.13
C LEU A 5 6.60 -23.19 13.14
N ILE A 6 6.18 -23.86 14.22
CA ILE A 6 5.38 -23.23 15.29
C ILE A 6 6.22 -22.15 16.01
N GLY A 7 7.47 -22.45 16.36
CA GLY A 7 8.36 -21.47 17.00
C GLY A 7 8.61 -20.24 16.14
N PHE A 8 8.89 -20.42 14.86
CA PHE A 8 9.08 -19.32 13.91
C PHE A 8 7.80 -18.49 13.71
N GLY A 9 6.65 -19.15 13.63
CA GLY A 9 5.34 -18.48 13.55
C GLY A 9 5.07 -17.59 14.76
N LEU A 10 5.38 -18.04 15.97
CA LEU A 10 5.22 -17.25 17.19
C LEU A 10 6.12 -16.00 17.20
N VAL A 11 7.35 -16.11 16.70
CA VAL A 11 8.25 -14.96 16.57
C VAL A 11 7.71 -13.93 15.57
N MET A 12 7.14 -14.36 14.45
CA MET A 12 6.50 -13.44 13.49
C MET A 12 5.21 -12.82 14.04
N LEU A 13 4.48 -13.53 14.90
CA LEU A 13 3.25 -13.01 15.53
C LEU A 13 3.55 -12.00 16.65
N TYR A 14 4.71 -12.08 17.29
CA TYR A 14 5.10 -11.16 18.36
C TYR A 14 4.90 -9.68 18.04
N PRO A 15 5.42 -9.11 16.94
CA PRO A 15 5.19 -7.70 16.60
C PRO A 15 3.72 -7.37 16.33
N LEU A 16 2.94 -8.32 15.81
CA LEU A 16 1.50 -8.14 15.59
C LEU A 16 0.74 -8.05 16.92
N LEU A 17 1.06 -8.94 17.87
CA LEU A 17 0.50 -8.94 19.21
C LEU A 17 0.92 -7.68 19.99
N TRP A 18 2.16 -7.23 19.81
CA TRP A 18 2.64 -5.98 20.39
C TRP A 18 1.90 -4.76 19.82
N MET A 19 1.63 -4.73 18.51
CA MET A 19 0.83 -3.67 17.88
C MET A 19 -0.61 -3.64 18.40
N LEU A 20 -1.25 -4.79 18.53
CA LEU A 20 -2.62 -4.92 19.07
C LEU A 20 -2.72 -4.46 20.53
N THR A 21 -1.72 -4.80 21.34
CA THR A 21 -1.72 -4.39 22.76
C THR A 21 -1.41 -2.90 22.90
N SER A 22 -0.53 -2.36 22.05
CA SER A 22 -0.21 -0.94 22.01
C SER A 22 -1.36 -0.06 21.53
N SER A 23 -2.24 -0.55 20.64
CA SER A 23 -3.41 0.23 20.19
C SER A 23 -4.44 0.49 21.29
N VAL A 24 -4.46 -0.34 22.35
CA VAL A 24 -5.38 -0.22 23.50
C VAL A 24 -4.74 0.51 24.69
N LYS A 25 -3.42 0.75 24.65
CA LYS A 25 -2.67 1.44 25.72
C LYS A 25 -2.80 2.97 25.57
N PRO A 26 -2.89 3.71 26.68
CA PRO A 26 -2.70 5.16 26.68
C PRO A 26 -1.33 5.56 26.09
N THR A 27 -1.27 6.67 25.32
CA THR A 27 -0.06 7.13 24.58
C THR A 27 1.17 7.28 25.47
N ASP A 28 0.97 7.65 26.73
CA ASP A 28 1.99 7.81 27.77
C ASP A 28 2.59 6.49 28.28
N LEU A 29 1.89 5.36 28.08
CA LEU A 29 2.31 4.03 28.52
C LEU A 29 2.90 3.16 27.39
N ILE A 30 2.76 3.56 26.13
CA ILE A 30 3.28 2.82 24.96
C ILE A 30 4.81 2.61 25.04
N PHE A 31 5.54 3.64 25.48
CA PHE A 31 7.01 3.59 25.59
C PHE A 31 7.52 3.21 26.99
N ARG A 32 6.66 3.26 28.02
CA ARG A 32 7.01 2.95 29.40
C ARG A 32 6.76 1.50 29.80
N GLU A 33 5.82 0.83 29.14
CA GLU A 33 5.46 -0.56 29.43
C GLU A 33 5.55 -1.43 28.16
N PRO A 34 6.75 -1.95 27.80
CA PRO A 34 6.92 -2.81 26.62
C PRO A 34 6.32 -4.23 26.80
N GLY A 35 5.60 -4.50 27.88
CA GLY A 35 4.93 -5.78 28.14
C GLY A 35 3.73 -6.03 27.21
N LEU A 36 3.51 -7.29 26.82
CA LEU A 36 2.35 -7.72 26.02
C LEU A 36 1.01 -7.63 26.76
N LEU A 37 1.01 -7.47 28.08
CA LEU A 37 -0.21 -7.34 28.89
C LEU A 37 -0.38 -5.87 29.31
N PRO A 38 -1.46 -5.19 28.88
CA PRO A 38 -1.76 -3.83 29.32
C PRO A 38 -2.14 -3.81 30.80
N THR A 39 -1.55 -2.92 31.59
CA THR A 39 -1.98 -2.66 32.98
C THR A 39 -3.31 -1.89 33.04
N THR A 40 -3.53 -1.02 32.06
CA THR A 40 -4.78 -0.25 31.90
C THR A 40 -5.30 -0.37 30.47
N LEU A 41 -6.53 -0.87 30.32
CA LEU A 41 -7.23 -0.89 29.03
C LEU A 41 -7.97 0.44 28.86
N ARG A 42 -7.73 1.13 27.73
CA ARG A 42 -8.45 2.36 27.38
C ARG A 42 -9.22 2.16 26.06
N PRO A 43 -10.41 1.57 26.09
CA PRO A 43 -11.24 1.36 24.89
C PRO A 43 -11.64 2.67 24.21
N SER A 44 -11.64 3.79 24.97
CA SER A 44 -11.90 5.12 24.42
C SER A 44 -10.89 5.55 23.36
N ASN A 45 -9.68 4.98 23.31
CA ASN A 45 -8.73 5.25 22.21
C ASN A 45 -9.31 4.96 20.83
N TYR A 46 -10.22 3.98 20.70
CA TYR A 46 -10.88 3.69 19.42
C TYR A 46 -11.96 4.72 19.08
N LEU A 47 -12.72 5.18 20.07
CA LEU A 47 -13.74 6.23 19.91
C LEU A 47 -13.10 7.59 19.63
N ASP A 48 -12.11 7.95 20.44
CA ASP A 48 -11.30 9.15 20.31
C ASP A 48 -10.57 9.11 18.97
N GLY A 49 -9.89 8.00 18.62
CA GLY A 49 -9.20 7.84 17.33
C GLY A 49 -10.12 7.93 16.10
N TRP A 50 -11.41 7.62 16.25
CA TRP A 50 -12.38 7.71 15.16
C TRP A 50 -12.77 9.15 14.80
N THR A 51 -12.72 10.06 15.78
CA THR A 51 -13.18 11.46 15.66
C THR A 51 -12.10 12.52 15.91
N SER A 52 -10.92 12.12 16.40
CA SER A 52 -9.80 13.04 16.72
C SER A 52 -9.08 13.62 15.50
N LEU A 53 -9.36 13.11 14.30
CA LEU A 53 -8.81 13.66 13.06
C LEU A 53 -9.72 14.77 12.49
N PRO A 54 -9.19 15.66 11.62
CA PRO A 54 -9.98 16.72 10.96
C PRO A 54 -11.18 16.20 10.17
N ARG A 55 -11.15 14.91 9.78
CA ARG A 55 -12.27 14.17 9.23
C ARG A 55 -12.41 12.84 9.98
N PRO A 56 -13.64 12.33 10.13
CA PRO A 56 -13.86 11.06 10.81
C PRO A 56 -13.18 9.91 10.04
N PHE A 57 -12.71 8.89 10.77
CA PHE A 57 -11.86 7.83 10.22
C PHE A 57 -12.48 7.08 9.04
N HIS A 58 -13.81 6.91 9.03
CA HIS A 58 -14.54 6.28 7.93
C HIS A 58 -14.32 6.98 6.58
N HIS A 59 -14.09 8.29 6.56
CA HIS A 59 -13.83 9.03 5.32
C HIS A 59 -12.49 8.61 4.70
N TYR A 60 -11.46 8.36 5.52
CA TYR A 60 -10.16 7.89 5.06
C TYR A 60 -10.23 6.44 4.56
N ILE A 61 -10.98 5.58 5.26
CA ILE A 61 -11.22 4.21 4.81
C ILE A 61 -11.93 4.21 3.46
N PHE A 62 -13.02 4.96 3.33
CA PHE A 62 -13.80 4.99 2.10
C PHE A 62 -13.00 5.55 0.92
N ASN A 63 -12.30 6.67 1.10
CA ASN A 63 -11.43 7.23 0.07
C ASN A 63 -10.37 6.22 -0.37
N SER A 64 -9.68 5.58 0.59
CA SER A 64 -8.66 4.58 0.29
C SER A 64 -9.24 3.36 -0.43
N MET A 65 -10.42 2.89 -0.01
CA MET A 65 -11.11 1.78 -0.64
C MET A 65 -11.47 2.09 -2.09
N VAL A 66 -12.02 3.28 -2.37
CA VAL A 66 -12.37 3.70 -3.73
C VAL A 66 -11.12 3.80 -4.62
N ILE A 67 -10.04 4.39 -4.10
CA ILE A 67 -8.76 4.51 -4.84
C ILE A 67 -8.21 3.12 -5.15
N VAL A 68 -8.12 2.24 -4.15
CA VAL A 68 -7.56 0.90 -4.30
C VAL A 68 -8.42 0.05 -5.23
N ALA A 69 -9.75 0.09 -5.09
CA ALA A 69 -10.66 -0.65 -5.97
C ALA A 69 -10.48 -0.24 -7.44
N GLY A 70 -10.44 1.07 -7.72
CA GLY A 70 -10.20 1.59 -9.07
C GLY A 70 -8.83 1.20 -9.61
N ALA A 71 -7.78 1.34 -8.79
CA ALA A 71 -6.42 0.96 -9.14
C ALA A 71 -6.27 -0.54 -9.45
N VAL A 72 -6.89 -1.40 -8.64
CA VAL A 72 -6.85 -2.86 -8.82
C VAL A 72 -7.55 -3.25 -10.11
N VAL A 73 -8.74 -2.70 -10.40
CA VAL A 73 -9.45 -2.99 -11.65
C VAL A 73 -8.65 -2.55 -12.86
N GLY A 74 -8.12 -1.32 -12.85
CA GLY A 74 -7.31 -0.78 -13.94
C GLY A 74 -6.05 -1.62 -14.20
N ASN A 75 -5.30 -1.92 -13.12
CA ASN A 75 -4.07 -2.69 -13.22
C ASN A 75 -4.35 -4.14 -13.64
N LEU A 76 -5.41 -4.77 -13.13
CA LEU A 76 -5.77 -6.14 -13.50
C LEU A 76 -6.11 -6.25 -14.98
N LEU A 77 -6.88 -5.30 -15.52
CA LEU A 77 -7.21 -5.27 -16.95
C LEU A 77 -5.95 -5.05 -17.80
N ALA A 78 -5.15 -4.04 -17.49
CA ALA A 78 -3.94 -3.70 -18.24
C ALA A 78 -2.90 -4.83 -18.20
N CYS A 79 -2.59 -5.37 -17.02
CA CYS A 79 -1.64 -6.48 -16.85
C CYS A 79 -2.15 -7.75 -17.52
N SER A 80 -3.44 -8.07 -17.42
CA SER A 80 -4.01 -9.26 -18.08
C SER A 80 -3.92 -9.15 -19.60
N MET A 81 -4.23 -7.99 -20.17
CA MET A 81 -4.12 -7.74 -21.61
C MET A 81 -2.66 -7.81 -22.08
N ALA A 82 -1.73 -7.18 -21.35
CA ALA A 82 -0.31 -7.21 -21.66
C ALA A 82 0.24 -8.65 -21.57
N ALA A 83 -0.06 -9.37 -20.49
CA ALA A 83 0.33 -10.77 -20.30
C ALA A 83 -0.22 -11.66 -21.42
N TYR A 84 -1.48 -11.47 -21.82
CA TYR A 84 -2.08 -12.21 -22.94
C TYR A 84 -1.37 -11.92 -24.27
N ALA A 85 -1.07 -10.65 -24.56
CA ALA A 85 -0.34 -10.26 -25.76
C ALA A 85 1.06 -10.88 -25.81
N PHE A 86 1.79 -10.88 -24.68
CA PHE A 86 3.11 -11.51 -24.61
C PHE A 86 3.07 -13.05 -24.58
N ALA A 87 2.03 -13.67 -24.02
CA ALA A 87 1.96 -15.13 -23.89
C ALA A 87 1.38 -15.82 -25.13
N ARG A 88 0.32 -15.26 -25.73
CA ARG A 88 -0.48 -15.91 -26.77
C ARG A 88 -0.27 -15.34 -28.17
N LEU A 89 0.06 -14.06 -28.32
CA LEU A 89 0.27 -13.44 -29.64
C LEU A 89 1.74 -13.52 -30.06
N SER A 90 1.96 -13.82 -31.35
CA SER A 90 3.26 -13.70 -32.02
C SER A 90 3.29 -12.42 -32.85
N PHE A 91 3.81 -11.33 -32.28
CA PHE A 91 3.92 -10.03 -32.94
C PHE A 91 5.38 -9.64 -33.19
N THR A 92 5.61 -8.85 -34.23
CA THR A 92 6.94 -8.34 -34.60
C THR A 92 7.49 -7.43 -33.50
N GLY A 93 8.70 -7.72 -33.00
CA GLY A 93 9.35 -6.94 -31.95
C GLY A 93 9.11 -7.42 -30.52
N ARG A 94 8.44 -8.56 -30.30
CA ARG A 94 8.14 -9.12 -28.96
C ARG A 94 9.35 -9.17 -28.02
N ARG A 95 10.54 -9.54 -28.51
CA ARG A 95 11.77 -9.60 -27.70
C ARG A 95 12.24 -8.21 -27.25
N THR A 96 12.13 -7.21 -28.13
CA THR A 96 12.51 -5.82 -27.82
C THR A 96 11.60 -5.23 -26.76
N PHE A 97 10.27 -5.34 -26.92
CA PHE A 97 9.32 -4.84 -25.93
C PHE A 97 9.45 -5.55 -24.58
N PHE A 98 9.75 -6.86 -24.58
CA PHE A 98 10.01 -7.60 -23.35
C PHE A 98 11.28 -7.10 -22.64
N ALA A 99 12.36 -6.83 -23.40
CA ALA A 99 13.58 -6.26 -22.85
C ALA A 99 13.37 -4.85 -22.28
N VAL A 100 12.60 -4.00 -22.97
CA VAL A 100 12.25 -2.65 -22.48
C VAL A 100 11.44 -2.74 -21.18
N MET A 101 10.45 -3.63 -21.11
CA MET A 101 9.67 -3.85 -19.90
C MET A 101 10.55 -4.25 -18.71
N LEU A 102 11.47 -5.21 -18.91
CA LEU A 102 12.43 -5.60 -17.86
C LEU A 102 13.32 -4.42 -17.44
N ALA A 103 13.84 -3.65 -18.40
CA ALA A 103 14.65 -2.47 -18.11
C ALA A 103 13.88 -1.43 -17.29
N THR A 104 12.59 -1.22 -17.57
CA THR A 104 11.75 -0.29 -16.80
C THR A 104 11.48 -0.77 -15.37
N ILE A 105 11.34 -2.08 -15.14
CA ILE A 105 11.14 -2.63 -13.79
C ILE A 105 12.41 -2.49 -12.91
N MET A 106 13.59 -2.44 -13.54
CA MET A 106 14.86 -2.27 -12.83
C MET A 106 15.14 -0.82 -12.39
N LEU A 107 14.34 0.16 -12.84
CA LEU A 107 14.52 1.55 -12.45
C LEU A 107 14.15 1.76 -10.97
N PRO A 108 15.02 2.42 -10.18
CA PRO A 108 14.73 2.67 -8.78
C PRO A 108 13.63 3.73 -8.61
N ILE A 109 12.66 3.47 -7.75
CA ILE A 109 11.50 4.37 -7.57
C ILE A 109 11.90 5.78 -7.14
N HIS A 110 12.99 5.90 -6.37
CA HIS A 110 13.51 7.17 -5.87
C HIS A 110 13.92 8.16 -6.96
N VAL A 111 14.33 7.71 -8.15
CA VAL A 111 14.70 8.64 -9.23
C VAL A 111 13.50 9.11 -10.05
N VAL A 112 12.38 8.40 -9.97
CA VAL A 112 11.18 8.66 -10.77
C VAL A 112 10.18 9.54 -10.00
N ILE A 113 10.22 9.51 -8.67
CA ILE A 113 9.24 10.21 -7.82
C ILE A 113 9.26 11.75 -7.98
N VAL A 114 10.44 12.35 -8.11
CA VAL A 114 10.59 13.81 -8.29
C VAL A 114 10.02 14.28 -9.62
N PRO A 115 10.41 13.70 -10.78
CA PRO A 115 9.82 14.10 -12.05
C PRO A 115 8.32 13.77 -12.13
N GLN A 116 7.85 12.67 -11.54
CA GLN A 116 6.41 12.38 -11.45
C GLN A 116 5.64 13.45 -10.68
N TYR A 117 6.17 13.88 -9.54
CA TYR A 117 5.56 14.97 -8.77
C TYR A 117 5.48 16.27 -9.59
N ILE A 118 6.56 16.64 -10.29
CA ILE A 118 6.59 17.83 -11.15
C ILE A 118 5.56 17.70 -12.29
N LEU A 119 5.40 16.52 -12.89
CA LEU A 119 4.39 16.27 -13.92
C LEU A 119 2.97 16.51 -13.38
N PHE A 120 2.63 15.92 -12.23
CA PHE A 120 1.31 16.12 -11.61
C PHE A 120 1.10 17.54 -11.09
N ASN A 121 2.16 18.25 -10.71
CA ASN A 121 2.12 19.68 -10.41
C ASN A 121 1.67 20.50 -11.61
N ASN A 122 2.31 20.30 -12.76
CA ASN A 122 1.99 21.02 -13.99
C ASN A 122 0.60 20.68 -14.52
N LEU A 123 0.11 19.46 -14.28
CA LEU A 123 -1.25 19.05 -14.58
C LEU A 123 -2.30 19.60 -13.60
N GLY A 124 -1.88 20.23 -12.50
CA GLY A 124 -2.78 20.71 -11.44
C GLY A 124 -3.47 19.58 -10.66
N TRP A 125 -2.93 18.36 -10.72
CA TRP A 125 -3.51 17.18 -10.07
C TRP A 125 -3.01 16.98 -8.64
N ILE A 126 -2.13 17.86 -8.15
CA ILE A 126 -1.69 17.83 -6.75
C ILE A 126 -2.88 18.01 -5.82
N ASN A 127 -2.89 17.24 -4.72
CA ASN A 127 -3.98 17.18 -3.74
C ASN A 127 -5.31 16.60 -4.25
N THR A 128 -5.29 15.85 -5.36
CA THR A 128 -6.47 15.13 -5.88
C THR A 128 -6.25 13.62 -5.89
N PHE A 129 -7.31 12.83 -6.11
CA PHE A 129 -7.23 11.37 -6.24
C PHE A 129 -6.73 10.91 -7.61
N TYR A 130 -6.67 11.80 -8.60
CA TYR A 130 -6.34 11.46 -9.99
C TYR A 130 -4.94 10.87 -10.17
N PRO A 131 -3.87 11.39 -9.54
CA PRO A 131 -2.54 10.80 -9.63
C PRO A 131 -2.47 9.37 -9.09
N LEU A 132 -3.36 8.99 -8.17
CA LEU A 132 -3.35 7.66 -7.56
C LEU A 132 -4.11 6.62 -8.38
N ILE A 133 -5.08 7.05 -9.18
CA ILE A 133 -5.99 6.17 -9.92
C ILE A 133 -5.60 6.08 -11.39
N VAL A 134 -5.34 7.21 -12.06
CA VAL A 134 -5.15 7.28 -13.52
C VAL A 134 -3.91 6.50 -14.00
N PRO A 135 -2.73 6.61 -13.37
CA PRO A 135 -1.54 5.87 -13.81
C PRO A 135 -1.69 4.35 -13.70
N LYS A 136 -2.50 3.88 -12.74
CA LYS A 136 -2.77 2.45 -12.53
C LYS A 136 -3.55 1.82 -13.68
N PHE A 137 -4.33 2.60 -14.44
CA PHE A 137 -4.95 2.13 -15.69
C PHE A 137 -3.92 1.86 -16.80
N LEU A 138 -2.74 2.46 -16.73
CA LEU A 138 -1.60 2.19 -17.61
C LEU A 138 -0.61 1.20 -16.99
N ALA A 139 -1.01 0.49 -15.93
CA ALA A 139 -0.15 -0.41 -15.15
C ALA A 139 1.15 0.26 -14.66
N THR A 140 1.10 1.56 -14.38
CA THR A 140 2.23 2.34 -13.87
C THR A 140 1.93 2.83 -12.46
N ASP A 141 2.93 2.70 -11.59
CA ASP A 141 2.89 3.25 -10.25
C ASP A 141 3.22 4.75 -10.30
N ALA A 142 2.34 5.56 -9.73
CA ALA A 142 2.54 6.99 -9.61
C ALA A 142 3.50 7.37 -8.47
N PHE A 143 3.62 6.47 -7.48
CA PHE A 143 4.40 6.57 -6.26
C PHE A 143 4.70 5.17 -5.71
#